data_AF-A0A3E1QB03-F1
#
_entry.id   AF-A0A3E1QB03-F1
#
_cell.length_a   1.000
_cell.length_b   1.000
_cell.length_c   1.000
_cell.angle_alpha   90.00
_cell.angle_beta   90.00
_cell.angle_gamma   90.00
#
_symmetry.space_group_name_H-M   'P 1'
#
loop_
_entity.id
_entity.type
_entity.pdbx_description
1 polymer ?
#
loop_
_entity_poly.entity_id
_entity_poly.type
_entity_poly.pdbx_seq_one_letter_code
_entity_poly.pdbx_strand_id
1 'polypeptide(L)'
;MKSYIKTSLLIAVTALFISCSSNNNIFGGNNNASNAESTNETEVTNNDKETETQKTDGAIMGSVIAPNSEVSIVATNSEEKIIGTTNDVGEFFITGFPAGNYTVKIKTEDNKLAEQTFENVEVRIGEVTALGTVTVASN
;
A
#
# COMPACT_ATOMS: atom_id res chain seq x y z
N MET A 1 48.63 8.14 7.85
CA MET A 1 48.13 7.00 7.05
C MET A 1 46.61 7.10 6.95
N LYS A 2 46.11 7.14 5.70
CA LYS A 2 44.72 7.06 5.20
C LYS A 2 43.64 7.87 5.94
N SER A 3 43.39 9.06 5.38
CA SER A 3 42.20 9.89 5.58
C SER A 3 41.00 9.24 4.88
N TYR A 4 39.85 9.13 5.56
CA TYR A 4 38.60 8.60 4.99
C TYR A 4 37.69 9.78 4.63
N ILE A 5 37.53 10.05 3.34
CA ILE A 5 36.63 11.08 2.83
C ILE A 5 35.22 10.48 2.83
N LYS A 6 34.29 11.08 3.59
CA LYS A 6 32.87 10.76 3.55
C LYS A 6 32.27 11.34 2.28
N THR A 7 32.03 10.52 1.27
CA THR A 7 31.28 10.93 0.07
C THR A 7 29.78 10.78 0.35
N SER A 8 29.11 11.91 0.60
CA SER A 8 27.64 11.98 0.66
C SER A 8 27.12 11.95 -0.78
N LEU A 9 26.31 10.94 -1.11
CA LEU A 9 25.65 10.81 -2.40
C LEU A 9 24.34 11.60 -2.37
N LEU A 10 24.29 12.72 -3.08
CA LEU A 10 23.08 13.56 -3.22
C LEU A 10 22.35 13.15 -4.52
N ILE A 11 21.20 12.51 -4.41
CA ILE A 11 20.36 12.16 -5.57
C ILE A 11 19.34 13.28 -5.77
N ALA A 12 19.49 14.05 -6.85
CA ALA A 12 18.51 15.05 -7.26
C ALA A 12 17.45 14.38 -8.15
N VAL A 13 16.20 14.34 -7.68
CA VAL A 13 15.05 13.89 -8.48
C VAL A 13 14.46 15.12 -9.18
N THR A 14 14.67 15.23 -10.48
CA THR A 14 14.00 16.24 -11.31
C THR A 14 12.65 15.69 -11.77
N ALA A 15 11.56 16.32 -11.35
CA ALA A 15 10.22 16.02 -11.85
C ALA A 15 10.06 16.50 -13.30
N LEU A 16 9.63 15.60 -14.19
CA LEU A 16 9.26 15.92 -15.57
C LEU A 16 7.74 16.16 -15.61
N PHE A 17 7.30 17.41 -15.64
CA PHE A 17 5.90 17.75 -15.89
C PHE A 17 5.63 17.69 -17.39
N ILE A 18 4.89 16.68 -17.84
CA ILE A 18 4.32 16.66 -19.20
C ILE A 18 2.98 17.41 -19.14
N SER A 19 2.99 18.68 -19.59
CA SER A 19 1.76 19.42 -19.85
C SER A 19 1.26 19.08 -21.27
N CYS A 20 0.18 18.34 -21.40
CA CYS A 20 -0.57 18.30 -22.66
C CYS A 20 -1.58 19.45 -22.67
N SER A 21 -1.25 20.49 -23.43
CA SER A 21 -2.16 21.53 -23.91
C SER A 21 -2.82 21.01 -25.19
N SER A 22 -4.15 20.88 -25.19
CA SER A 22 -4.89 20.63 -26.43
C SER A 22 -5.33 21.96 -27.02
N ASN A 23 -4.63 22.36 -28.08
CA ASN A 23 -4.99 23.49 -28.93
C ASN A 23 -6.26 23.17 -29.74
N ASN A 24 -7.15 24.15 -29.73
CA ASN A 24 -8.31 24.29 -30.59
C ASN A 24 -7.84 24.63 -32.03
N ASN A 25 -8.42 24.02 -33.07
CA ASN A 25 -8.57 24.55 -34.44
C ASN A 25 -9.43 23.57 -35.27
N ILE A 26 -10.65 23.94 -35.67
CA ILE A 26 -10.99 24.76 -36.85
C ILE A 26 -10.72 24.02 -38.17
N PHE A 27 -11.73 23.26 -38.61
CA PHE A 27 -12.22 23.07 -39.99
C PHE A 27 -13.71 22.69 -39.80
N GLY A 28 -14.76 23.33 -40.34
CA GLY A 28 -14.88 24.27 -41.44
C GLY A 28 -15.84 23.71 -42.51
N GLY A 29 -17.17 23.75 -42.27
CA GLY A 29 -18.27 23.49 -43.24
C GLY A 29 -18.91 22.09 -43.10
N ASN A 30 -20.22 21.85 -43.28
CA ASN A 30 -21.40 22.60 -43.74
C ASN A 30 -22.68 21.84 -43.27
N ASN A 31 -23.81 22.54 -43.22
CA ASN A 31 -25.06 22.18 -42.54
C ASN A 31 -25.96 21.14 -43.27
N ASN A 32 -26.80 20.47 -42.46
CA ASN A 32 -28.26 20.27 -42.63
C ASN A 32 -28.80 18.82 -42.79
N ALA A 33 -29.88 18.58 -42.02
CA ALA A 33 -31.04 17.70 -42.27
C ALA A 33 -31.02 16.20 -41.89
N SER A 34 -31.58 15.95 -40.70
CA SER A 34 -32.71 15.05 -40.39
C SER A 34 -32.70 13.55 -40.77
N ASN A 35 -32.83 12.74 -39.71
CA ASN A 35 -33.78 11.63 -39.50
C ASN A 35 -33.83 10.48 -40.52
N ALA A 36 -33.31 9.31 -40.14
CA ALA A 36 -34.02 8.03 -40.21
C ALA A 36 -33.19 6.91 -39.53
N GLU A 37 -33.93 5.97 -38.96
CA GLU A 37 -33.56 4.83 -38.13
C GLU A 37 -32.86 3.68 -38.90
N SER A 38 -31.95 3.00 -38.17
CA SER A 38 -31.49 1.59 -38.28
C SER A 38 -31.00 1.06 -39.63
N THR A 39 -29.72 0.66 -39.71
CA THR A 39 -29.28 -0.73 -39.98
C THR A 39 -27.80 -0.89 -39.59
N ASN A 40 -27.48 -2.02 -38.95
CA ASN A 40 -26.20 -2.45 -38.39
C ASN A 40 -24.96 -2.28 -39.28
N GLU A 41 -23.83 -1.93 -38.66
CA GLU A 41 -22.58 -2.68 -38.86
C GLU A 41 -21.78 -2.68 -37.54
N THR A 42 -21.61 -3.89 -37.01
CA THR A 42 -20.86 -4.21 -35.80
C THR A 42 -19.37 -4.14 -36.12
N GLU A 43 -18.65 -3.17 -35.55
CA GLU A 43 -17.20 -3.26 -35.44
C GLU A 43 -16.80 -3.27 -33.97
N VAL A 44 -16.19 -4.39 -33.59
CA VAL A 44 -15.91 -4.81 -32.22
C VAL A 44 -15.03 -3.78 -31.53
N THR A 45 -15.59 -3.08 -30.55
CA THR A 45 -14.80 -2.36 -29.56
C THR A 45 -14.14 -3.42 -28.68
N ASN A 46 -12.84 -3.64 -28.87
CA ASN A 46 -12.02 -4.27 -27.84
C ASN A 46 -11.97 -3.29 -26.66
N ASN A 47 -13.03 -3.32 -25.85
CA ASN A 47 -13.09 -2.72 -24.54
C ASN A 47 -12.26 -3.59 -23.60
N ASP A 48 -10.94 -3.55 -23.75
CA ASP A 48 -10.05 -3.88 -22.64
C ASP A 48 -10.05 -2.66 -21.72
N LYS A 49 -11.21 -2.43 -21.08
CA LYS A 49 -11.29 -1.58 -19.90
C LYS A 49 -10.57 -2.36 -18.81
N GLU A 50 -9.26 -2.10 -18.72
CA GLU A 50 -8.46 -2.51 -17.57
C GLU A 50 -9.24 -2.08 -16.34
N THR A 51 -9.78 -3.07 -15.63
CA THR A 51 -10.58 -2.80 -14.45
C THR A 51 -9.56 -2.48 -13.37
N GLU A 52 -9.22 -1.19 -13.24
CA GLU A 52 -8.36 -0.72 -12.18
C GLU A 52 -9.04 -1.06 -10.85
N THR A 53 -8.59 -2.14 -10.21
CA THR A 53 -9.06 -2.54 -8.90
C THR A 53 -8.52 -1.52 -7.92
N GLN A 54 -9.35 -0.52 -7.58
CA GLN A 54 -9.02 0.44 -6.54
C GLN A 54 -8.80 -0.32 -5.23
N LYS A 55 -7.65 -0.10 -4.60
CA LYS A 55 -7.38 -0.65 -3.28
C LYS A 55 -8.37 -0.02 -2.29
N THR A 56 -8.94 -0.84 -1.42
CA THR A 56 -9.95 -0.41 -0.44
C THR A 56 -9.42 -0.41 0.99
N ASP A 57 -8.22 -0.95 1.19
CA ASP A 57 -7.57 -1.15 2.49
C ASP A 57 -6.08 -0.82 2.43
N GLY A 58 -5.47 -0.69 3.60
CA GLY A 58 -4.02 -0.65 3.81
C GLY A 58 -3.52 -1.97 4.37
N ALA A 59 -2.20 -2.06 4.52
CA ALA A 59 -1.53 -3.21 5.12
C ALA A 59 -0.44 -2.82 6.11
N ILE A 60 -0.12 -3.71 7.04
CA ILE A 60 1.03 -3.62 7.94
C ILE A 60 1.94 -4.82 7.72
N MET A 61 3.24 -4.59 7.59
CA MET A 61 4.24 -5.65 7.42
C MET A 61 5.42 -5.54 8.38
N GLY A 62 6.10 -6.65 8.63
CA GLY A 62 7.35 -6.68 9.39
C GLY A 62 7.87 -8.09 9.62
N SER A 63 8.87 -8.20 10.49
CA SER A 63 9.40 -9.47 10.97
C SER A 63 9.60 -9.47 12.48
N VAL A 64 9.49 -10.64 13.09
CA VAL A 64 9.63 -10.85 14.53
C VAL A 64 10.65 -11.94 14.76
N ILE A 65 11.68 -11.63 15.55
CA ILE A 65 12.66 -12.59 16.04
C ILE A 65 12.15 -13.10 17.39
N ALA A 66 11.54 -14.28 17.38
CA ALA A 66 11.01 -14.98 18.54
C ALA A 66 11.36 -16.48 18.45
N PRO A 67 12.60 -16.89 18.77
CA PRO A 67 13.03 -18.27 18.62
C PRO A 67 12.20 -19.20 19.51
N ASN A 68 11.70 -20.29 18.92
CA ASN A 68 10.92 -21.33 19.60
C ASN A 68 9.58 -20.85 20.21
N SER A 69 9.02 -19.73 19.75
CA SER A 69 7.75 -19.22 20.26
C SER A 69 6.82 -18.81 19.12
N GLU A 70 5.53 -19.07 19.31
CA GLU A 70 4.48 -18.55 18.44
C GLU A 70 4.21 -17.08 18.75
N VAL A 71 3.96 -16.28 17.70
CA VAL A 71 3.76 -14.83 17.79
C VAL A 71 2.32 -14.47 17.43
N SER A 72 1.70 -13.68 18.30
CA SER A 72 0.41 -13.05 18.07
C SER A 72 0.58 -11.54 17.91
N ILE A 73 0.00 -11.00 16.84
CA ILE A 73 -0.01 -9.58 16.51
C ILE A 73 -1.44 -9.09 16.63
N VAL A 74 -1.66 -8.03 17.41
CA VAL A 74 -2.97 -7.41 17.59
C VAL A 74 -2.84 -5.94 17.28
N ALA A 75 -3.52 -5.50 16.22
CA ALA A 75 -3.64 -4.10 15.86
C ALA A 75 -5.04 -3.60 16.21
N THR A 76 -5.13 -2.51 16.98
CA THR A 76 -6.39 -1.95 17.44
C THR A 76 -6.43 -0.45 17.23
N ASN A 77 -7.58 0.07 16.81
CA ASN A 77 -7.92 1.49 16.92
C ASN A 77 -9.24 1.62 17.71
N SER A 78 -9.93 2.76 17.59
CA SER A 78 -11.22 2.99 18.28
C SER A 78 -12.40 2.18 17.73
N GLU A 79 -12.27 1.63 16.52
CA GLU A 79 -13.38 1.02 15.76
C GLU A 79 -13.14 -0.46 15.47
N GLU A 80 -11.89 -0.85 15.26
CA GLU A 80 -11.50 -2.15 14.75
C GLU A 80 -10.39 -2.81 15.55
N LYS A 81 -10.39 -4.14 15.50
CA LYS A 81 -9.35 -5.02 15.99
C LYS A 81 -9.03 -6.05 14.92
N ILE A 82 -7.78 -6.04 14.47
CA ILE A 82 -7.25 -6.99 13.50
C ILE A 82 -6.18 -7.84 14.19
N ILE A 83 -6.26 -9.15 14.00
CA ILE A 83 -5.33 -10.13 14.60
C ILE A 83 -4.56 -10.80 13.47
N GLY A 84 -3.25 -10.93 13.64
CA GLY A 84 -2.38 -11.68 12.74
C GLY A 84 -1.37 -12.53 13.51
N THR A 85 -0.65 -13.35 12.76
CA THR A 85 0.46 -14.18 13.23
C THR A 85 1.63 -14.02 12.29
N THR A 86 2.80 -14.53 12.69
CA THR A 86 3.95 -14.66 11.79
C THR A 86 3.93 -16.01 11.07
N ASN A 87 4.66 -16.10 9.98
CA ASN A 87 5.00 -17.37 9.32
C ASN A 87 6.19 -18.08 10.03
N ASP A 88 6.66 -19.19 9.45
CA ASP A 88 7.75 -20.02 9.99
C ASP A 88 9.11 -19.29 10.10
N VAL A 89 9.31 -18.20 9.36
CA VAL A 89 10.52 -17.37 9.41
C VAL A 89 10.34 -16.09 10.22
N GLY A 90 9.19 -15.92 10.87
CA GLY A 90 8.88 -14.77 11.71
C GLY A 90 8.36 -13.55 10.95
N GLU A 91 8.07 -13.64 9.65
CA GLU A 91 7.52 -12.52 8.87
C GLU A 91 6.00 -12.44 8.98
N PHE A 92 5.45 -11.23 8.89
CA PHE A 92 4.01 -11.00 8.82
C PHE A 92 3.65 -9.95 7.76
N PHE A 93 2.50 -10.16 7.12
CA PHE A 93 1.87 -9.23 6.21
C PHE A 93 0.36 -9.28 6.45
N ILE A 94 -0.19 -8.25 7.06
CA ILE A 94 -1.60 -8.18 7.48
C ILE A 94 -2.28 -7.11 6.64
N THR A 95 -3.33 -7.48 5.91
CA THR A 95 -4.16 -6.57 5.09
C THR A 95 -5.51 -6.34 5.76
N GLY A 96 -6.40 -5.58 5.11
CA GLY A 96 -7.75 -5.34 5.61
C GLY A 96 -7.85 -4.18 6.59
N PHE A 97 -6.86 -3.29 6.65
CA PHE A 97 -6.90 -2.11 7.50
C PHE A 97 -7.63 -0.95 6.81
N PRO A 98 -8.72 -0.43 7.37
CA PRO A 98 -9.14 0.93 7.06
C PRO A 98 -8.03 1.95 7.31
N ALA A 99 -8.12 3.11 6.66
CA ALA A 99 -7.23 4.21 6.96
C ALA A 99 -7.44 4.68 8.41
N GLY A 100 -6.34 4.86 9.16
CA GLY A 100 -6.41 5.26 10.55
C GLY A 100 -5.10 5.09 11.30
N ASN A 101 -5.11 5.44 12.58
CA ASN A 101 -3.98 5.24 13.48
C ASN A 101 -4.27 4.04 14.39
N TYR A 102 -3.36 3.08 14.40
CA TYR A 102 -3.49 1.84 15.17
C TYR A 102 -2.43 1.76 16.27
N THR A 103 -2.79 1.17 17.40
CA THR A 103 -1.85 0.61 18.36
C THR A 103 -1.60 -0.84 17.98
N VAL A 104 -0.35 -1.20 17.68
CA VAL A 104 0.05 -2.56 17.30
C VAL A 104 0.83 -3.20 18.44
N LYS A 105 0.30 -4.30 18.97
CA LYS A 105 0.93 -5.10 20.01
C LYS A 105 1.38 -6.44 19.43
N ILE A 106 2.65 -6.77 19.63
CA ILE A 106 3.28 -8.03 19.24
C ILE A 106 3.69 -8.77 20.52
N LYS A 107 3.26 -10.01 20.68
CA LYS A 107 3.52 -10.83 21.86
C LYS A 107 3.79 -12.28 21.49
N THR A 108 4.54 -12.99 22.33
CA THR A 108 4.63 -14.45 22.26
C THR A 108 3.52 -15.13 23.07
N GLU A 109 3.05 -16.29 22.61
CA GLU A 109 1.98 -17.06 23.30
C GLU A 109 2.37 -17.50 24.72
N ASP A 110 3.66 -17.60 25.03
CA ASP A 110 4.14 -17.98 26.35
C ASP A 110 3.86 -16.90 27.43
N ASN A 111 3.27 -15.76 27.04
CA ASN A 111 2.65 -14.69 27.86
C ASN A 111 3.47 -14.17 29.05
N LYS A 112 4.73 -14.58 29.21
CA LYS A 112 5.46 -14.35 30.46
C LYS A 112 6.31 -13.09 30.46
N LEU A 113 7.02 -12.68 29.40
CA LEU A 113 7.99 -11.58 29.59
C LEU A 113 8.31 -10.65 28.40
N ALA A 114 7.87 -10.91 27.17
CA ALA A 114 8.23 -10.05 26.04
C ALA A 114 7.02 -9.67 25.17
N GLU A 115 6.68 -8.39 25.20
CA GLU A 115 5.77 -7.75 24.25
C GLU A 115 6.41 -6.47 23.71
N GLN A 116 6.10 -6.14 22.46
CA GLN A 116 6.42 -4.85 21.87
C GLN A 116 5.12 -4.16 21.47
N THR A 117 5.00 -2.88 21.84
CA THR A 117 3.87 -2.04 21.43
C THR A 117 4.38 -0.91 20.55
N PHE A 118 3.70 -0.66 19.44
CA PHE A 118 3.86 0.50 18.56
C PHE A 118 2.59 1.33 18.65
N GLU A 119 2.74 2.55 19.14
CA GLU A 119 1.62 3.49 19.24
C GLU A 119 1.53 4.35 17.98
N ASN A 120 0.31 4.73 17.62
CA ASN A 120 0.02 5.66 16.53
C ASN A 120 0.67 5.26 15.19
N VAL A 121 0.53 3.98 14.82
CA VAL A 121 0.91 3.46 13.50
C VAL A 121 -0.12 3.93 12.49
N GLU A 122 0.27 4.88 11.64
CA GLU A 122 -0.59 5.39 10.58
C GLU A 122 -0.69 4.38 9.43
N VAL A 123 -1.92 4.07 9.04
CA VAL A 123 -2.24 3.22 7.90
C VAL A 123 -3.05 4.03 6.89
N ARG A 124 -2.67 3.96 5.62
CA ARG A 124 -3.38 4.60 4.50
C ARG A 124 -3.86 3.55 3.51
N ILE A 125 -5.02 3.80 2.90
CA ILE A 125 -5.57 2.93 1.86
C ILE A 125 -4.58 2.87 0.70
N GLY A 126 -4.28 1.64 0.32
CA GLY A 126 -3.41 1.30 -0.78
C GLY A 126 -1.91 1.36 -0.50
N GLU A 127 -1.52 1.77 0.71
CA GLU A 127 -0.14 1.77 1.19
C GLU A 127 0.15 0.55 2.08
N VAL A 128 1.44 0.28 2.25
CA VAL A 128 1.91 -0.69 3.25
C VAL A 128 2.79 0.02 4.27
N THR A 129 2.40 -0.06 5.53
CA THR A 129 3.17 0.45 6.66
C THR A 129 4.14 -0.62 7.15
N ALA A 130 5.44 -0.37 7.07
CA ALA A 130 6.46 -1.30 7.52
C ALA A 130 6.89 -0.99 8.97
N LEU A 131 6.80 -2.00 9.86
CA LEU A 131 7.28 -1.91 11.24
C LEU A 131 8.74 -2.36 11.41
N GLY A 132 9.35 -2.90 10.36
CA GLY A 132 10.71 -3.42 10.39
C GLY A 132 10.82 -4.74 11.15
N THR A 133 11.97 -4.94 11.79
CA THR A 133 12.27 -6.15 12.57
C THR A 133 12.12 -5.88 14.06
N VAL A 134 11.38 -6.74 14.74
CA VAL A 134 11.10 -6.66 16.17
C VAL A 134 11.71 -7.87 16.86
N THR A 135 12.47 -7.66 17.92
CA THR A 135 13.00 -8.77 18.72
C THR A 135 12.15 -8.95 19.95
N VAL A 136 11.53 -10.12 20.10
CA VAL A 136 10.71 -10.49 21.24
C VAL A 136 11.32 -11.77 21.81
N ALA A 137 12.25 -11.62 22.74
CA ALA A 137 12.98 -12.75 23.31
C ALA A 137 12.16 -13.42 24.43
N SER A 138 11.83 -14.70 24.24
CA SER A 138 11.36 -15.57 25.32
C SER A 138 12.56 -15.91 26.22
N ASN A 139 12.45 -15.63 27.52
CA ASN A 139 13.51 -15.82 28.52
C ASN A 139 13.40 -17.18 29.19
#